data_AF-A0A7Z2VLK7-F1
#
_entry.id   AF-A0A7Z2VLK7-F1
#
_cell.length_a   1.000
_cell.length_b   1.000
_cell.length_c   1.000
_cell.angle_alpha   90.00
_cell.angle_beta   90.00
_cell.angle_gamma   90.00
#
_symmetry.space_group_name_H-M   'P 1'
#
loop_
_entity.id
_entity.type
_entity.pdbx_description
1 polymer ?
#
loop_
_entity_poly.entity_id
_entity_poly.type
_entity_poly.pdbx_seq_one_letter_code
_entity_poly.pdbx_strand_id
1 'polypeptide(L)'
;MWFRGRTVIAMMVLTAIAASMATYAFFELPDWGFKPSDRQEGSASLEGSEGLRQEELDKLNRAIGLIERRFILPTDRGLLMDGAIQGMVQSLRDPYSVYKSEEEAEKFKDDLQGAFTGIGAELRVENGAIVVEAPIRGSPAEKAGLQPRDILLSINGESLHGLKLSEAVSKIRGPKGTKAKLKVQRSGTAEPLDLELVRDRIDLESVHAGMEPDGVGHLIINQFNEDTAVQVAEELHAMEAGGLKALVIDVRDNPGGLLKSVIEVADQLMEKNKPIVQSEYRDGQLKVDVASNGAKNKLYPIVVLVNEGSASAAEILAGALKQSANATLIGETTYGKGTVQVSFNDDLGDRSLVKLTVYKWLLPDGTWINEKGIVPDEVVPQPDYFLASRLPRDYILKYDTTGEAVKNLQNILAGVGFPADRTDGYFSQATKTALENFQKSESLTVTGEADEATAQRLEEVLYSNIQDAANDKQWQAALHRARELIGAGL
;
A
#
# COMPACT_ATOMS: atom_id res chain seq x y z
N MET A 1 1.94 -21.77 -9.91
CA MET A 1 2.78 -20.55 -9.88
C MET A 1 3.29 -20.43 -8.46
N TRP A 2 4.57 -20.70 -8.22
CA TRP A 2 5.15 -20.63 -6.86
C TRP A 2 5.61 -19.19 -6.60
N PHE A 3 4.92 -18.50 -5.69
CA PHE A 3 5.25 -17.15 -5.30
C PHE A 3 6.63 -17.07 -4.62
N ARG A 4 7.43 -16.07 -4.96
CA ARG A 4 8.69 -15.79 -4.24
C ARG A 4 8.34 -15.15 -2.90
N GLY A 5 8.69 -15.83 -1.80
CA GLY A 5 8.23 -15.48 -0.45
C GLY A 5 8.52 -14.04 0.04
N ARG A 6 9.46 -13.31 -0.56
CA ARG A 6 9.78 -11.93 -0.14
C ARG A 6 8.83 -10.88 -0.73
N THR A 7 8.33 -11.08 -1.95
CA THR A 7 7.33 -10.20 -2.59
C THR A 7 5.99 -10.33 -1.89
N VAL A 8 5.59 -11.56 -1.56
CA VAL A 8 4.39 -11.84 -0.77
C VAL A 8 4.44 -11.18 0.61
N ILE A 9 5.58 -11.21 1.30
CA ILE A 9 5.74 -10.56 2.61
C ILE A 9 5.65 -9.03 2.51
N ALA A 10 6.30 -8.41 1.53
CA ALA A 10 6.24 -6.95 1.34
C ALA A 10 4.80 -6.48 1.03
N MET A 11 4.08 -7.22 0.19
CA MET A 11 2.67 -6.93 -0.13
C MET A 11 1.73 -7.21 1.04
N MET A 12 1.98 -8.26 1.83
CA MET A 12 1.25 -8.51 3.08
C MET A 12 1.42 -7.37 4.09
N VAL A 13 2.62 -6.79 4.19
CA VAL A 13 2.88 -5.63 5.07
C VAL A 13 2.16 -4.37 4.56
N LEU A 14 2.23 -4.07 3.25
CA LEU A 14 1.54 -2.92 2.66
C LEU A 14 0.01 -3.04 2.74
N THR A 15 -0.54 -4.22 2.46
CA THR A 15 -1.98 -4.47 2.60
C THR A 15 -2.43 -4.49 4.06
N ALA A 16 -1.58 -4.90 5.01
CA ALA A 16 -1.85 -4.77 6.43
C ALA A 16 -1.90 -3.31 6.87
N ILE A 17 -0.99 -2.46 6.37
CA ILE A 17 -1.00 -1.00 6.60
C ILE A 17 -2.23 -0.35 5.96
N ALA A 18 -2.64 -0.76 4.76
CA ALA A 18 -3.83 -0.23 4.10
C ALA A 18 -5.15 -0.68 4.77
N ALA A 19 -5.24 -1.95 5.21
CA ALA A 19 -6.36 -2.44 6.02
C ALA A 19 -6.47 -1.68 7.35
N SER A 20 -5.32 -1.34 7.91
CA SER A 20 -5.19 -0.50 9.09
C SER A 20 -5.65 0.95 8.86
N MET A 21 -5.46 1.53 7.66
CA MET A 21 -6.02 2.86 7.33
C MET A 21 -7.55 2.87 7.36
N ALA A 22 -8.19 1.84 6.77
CA ALA A 22 -9.65 1.69 6.80
C ALA A 22 -10.20 1.60 8.23
N THR A 23 -9.39 1.05 9.15
CA THR A 23 -9.70 0.97 10.57
C THR A 23 -9.53 2.32 11.29
N TYR A 24 -8.49 3.10 10.97
CA TYR A 24 -8.26 4.41 11.61
C TYR A 24 -9.37 5.43 11.29
N ALA A 25 -9.87 5.47 10.06
CA ALA A 25 -11.01 6.34 9.69
C ALA A 25 -12.29 6.00 10.47
N PHE A 26 -12.36 4.79 11.02
CA PHE A 26 -13.45 4.35 11.89
C PHE A 26 -13.34 4.87 13.33
N PHE A 27 -12.14 5.28 13.78
CA PHE A 27 -11.90 5.85 15.10
C PHE A 27 -12.23 7.35 15.21
N GLU A 28 -12.28 8.10 14.10
CA GLU A 28 -12.54 9.55 14.10
C GLU A 28 -13.97 9.95 13.66
N LEU A 29 -14.83 9.01 13.31
CA LEU A 29 -16.24 9.28 13.00
C LEU A 29 -17.12 9.24 14.27
N PRO A 30 -18.16 10.09 14.40
CA PRO A 30 -19.15 9.96 15.47
C PRO A 30 -19.86 8.62 15.36
N ASP A 31 -20.22 8.01 16.49
CA ASP A 31 -21.00 6.76 16.61
C ASP A 31 -21.91 6.52 15.41
N TRP A 32 -21.43 5.70 14.49
CA TRP A 32 -22.23 5.09 13.45
C TRP A 32 -23.18 4.13 14.17
N GLY A 33 -24.31 4.70 14.62
CA GLY A 33 -25.33 3.98 15.34
C GLY A 33 -25.85 2.83 14.51
N PHE A 34 -25.34 1.62 14.80
CA PHE A 34 -26.16 0.42 14.72
C PHE A 34 -27.31 0.61 15.71
N LYS A 35 -28.37 1.30 15.27
CA LYS A 35 -29.68 1.17 15.89
C LYS A 35 -30.30 -0.11 15.32
N PRO A 36 -30.59 -1.13 16.14
CA PRO A 36 -31.43 -2.23 15.70
C PRO A 36 -32.74 -1.61 15.23
N SER A 37 -33.15 -1.88 13.99
CA SER A 37 -34.44 -1.44 13.49
C SER A 37 -35.53 -2.14 14.31
N ASP A 38 -36.41 -1.38 14.95
CA ASP A 38 -37.66 -1.89 15.51
C ASP A 38 -38.49 -2.49 14.36
N ARG A 39 -38.47 -3.82 14.23
CA ARG A 39 -39.48 -4.56 13.48
C ARG A 39 -40.03 -5.72 14.29
N GLN A 40 -41.34 -5.65 14.45
CA GLN A 40 -42.21 -6.65 15.05
C GLN A 40 -41.96 -8.05 14.51
N GLU A 41 -42.02 -8.98 15.46
CA GLU A 41 -41.79 -10.41 15.41
C GLU A 41 -42.51 -11.13 14.25
N GLY A 42 -41.70 -11.85 13.47
CA GLY A 42 -42.10 -13.02 12.71
C GLY A 42 -41.16 -14.15 13.09
N SER A 43 -41.59 -14.99 14.03
CA SER A 43 -40.80 -16.00 14.74
C SER A 43 -40.17 -17.07 13.84
N ALA A 44 -38.84 -17.06 13.76
CA ALA A 44 -38.01 -18.26 13.69
C ALA A 44 -36.78 -17.99 14.56
N SER A 45 -36.85 -18.45 15.81
CA SER A 45 -35.83 -18.27 16.84
C SER A 45 -34.53 -19.00 16.45
N LEU A 46 -33.50 -18.23 16.13
CA LEU A 46 -32.11 -18.67 16.25
C LEU A 46 -31.70 -18.52 17.73
N GLU A 47 -32.23 -19.37 18.60
CA GLU A 47 -31.68 -19.57 19.95
C GLU A 47 -30.40 -20.42 19.83
N GLY A 48 -29.30 -19.78 19.46
CA GLY A 48 -27.94 -20.27 19.71
C GLY A 48 -27.30 -19.32 20.72
N SER A 49 -26.93 -19.81 21.91
CA SER A 49 -26.37 -18.98 22.97
C SER A 49 -25.15 -18.20 22.46
N GLU A 50 -25.16 -16.88 22.60
CA GLU A 50 -23.95 -16.07 22.47
C GLU A 50 -22.99 -16.46 23.60
N GLY A 51 -21.77 -16.89 23.22
CA GLY A 51 -20.73 -17.30 24.18
C GLY A 51 -20.66 -18.79 24.50
N LEU A 52 -19.84 -19.12 25.50
CA LEU A 52 -19.55 -20.51 25.89
C LEU A 52 -20.69 -21.13 26.71
N ARG A 53 -21.00 -22.40 26.44
CA ARG A 53 -21.89 -23.21 27.28
C ARG A 53 -21.19 -23.55 28.61
N GLN A 54 -21.98 -23.89 29.63
CA GLN A 54 -21.44 -24.20 30.96
C GLN A 54 -20.36 -25.30 30.95
N GLU A 55 -20.57 -26.38 30.20
CA GLU A 55 -19.58 -27.47 30.10
C GLU A 55 -18.26 -27.01 29.47
N GLU A 56 -18.32 -26.05 28.54
CA GLU A 56 -17.16 -25.48 27.85
C GLU A 56 -16.40 -24.52 28.78
N LEU A 57 -17.14 -23.70 29.55
CA LEU A 57 -16.56 -22.89 30.63
C LEU A 57 -15.87 -23.77 31.68
N ASP A 58 -16.51 -24.86 32.11
CA ASP A 58 -15.92 -25.80 33.08
C ASP A 58 -14.67 -26.47 32.52
N LYS A 59 -14.65 -26.79 31.23
CA LYS A 59 -13.48 -27.33 30.56
C LYS A 59 -12.34 -26.31 30.52
N LEU A 60 -12.62 -25.06 30.14
CA LEU A 60 -11.63 -23.97 30.12
C LEU A 60 -11.06 -23.71 31.52
N ASN A 61 -11.92 -23.61 32.53
CA ASN A 61 -11.53 -23.43 33.92
C ASN A 61 -10.68 -24.59 34.45
N ARG A 62 -11.04 -25.83 34.13
CA ARG A 62 -10.23 -27.01 34.49
C ARG A 62 -8.86 -27.01 33.82
N ALA A 63 -8.78 -26.56 32.56
CA ALA A 63 -7.51 -26.43 31.84
C ALA A 63 -6.60 -25.38 32.48
N ILE A 64 -7.11 -24.16 32.70
CA ILE A 64 -6.37 -23.08 33.39
C ILE A 64 -5.89 -23.56 34.76
N GLY A 65 -6.79 -24.12 35.57
CA GLY A 65 -6.40 -24.60 36.90
C GLY A 65 -5.42 -25.78 36.88
N LEU A 66 -5.45 -26.64 35.84
CA LEU A 66 -4.44 -27.70 35.69
C LEU A 66 -3.06 -27.10 35.40
N ILE A 67 -2.99 -26.08 34.53
CA ILE A 67 -1.76 -25.36 34.19
C ILE A 67 -1.20 -24.67 35.43
N GLU A 68 -1.99 -23.84 36.12
CA GLU A 68 -1.56 -23.12 37.33
C GLU A 68 -1.04 -24.06 38.44
N ARG A 69 -1.62 -25.27 38.58
CA ARG A 69 -1.23 -26.23 39.63
C ARG A 69 -0.08 -27.15 39.26
N ARG A 70 0.11 -27.44 37.97
CA ARG A 70 1.02 -28.53 37.51
C ARG A 70 2.15 -28.05 36.62
N PHE A 71 2.08 -26.85 36.07
CA PHE A 71 3.19 -26.27 35.32
C PHE A 71 4.36 -25.99 36.26
N ILE A 72 5.57 -26.28 35.79
CA ILE A 72 6.78 -26.27 36.63
C ILE A 72 7.28 -24.84 36.98
N LEU A 73 6.82 -23.82 36.25
CA LEU A 73 7.18 -22.41 36.45
C LEU A 73 5.96 -21.60 36.91
N PRO A 74 6.17 -20.43 37.54
CA PRO A 74 5.09 -19.48 37.82
C PRO A 74 4.33 -19.11 36.54
N THR A 75 2.99 -19.05 36.63
CA THR A 75 2.09 -18.75 35.52
C THR A 75 1.44 -17.39 35.71
N ASP A 76 1.41 -16.57 34.65
CA ASP A 76 0.65 -15.33 34.60
C ASP A 76 -0.76 -15.61 34.05
N ARG A 77 -1.80 -15.26 34.81
CA ARG A 77 -3.18 -15.53 34.42
C ARG A 77 -3.66 -14.64 33.26
N GLY A 78 -3.16 -13.41 33.15
CA GLY A 78 -3.44 -12.53 32.02
C GLY A 78 -2.92 -13.13 30.72
N LEU A 79 -1.67 -13.61 30.71
CA LEU A 79 -1.10 -14.27 29.53
C LEU A 79 -1.85 -15.54 29.12
N LEU A 80 -2.39 -16.30 30.09
CA LEU A 80 -3.23 -17.47 29.78
C LEU A 80 -4.56 -17.07 29.14
N MET A 81 -5.17 -15.95 29.56
CA MET A 81 -6.39 -15.43 28.97
C MET A 81 -6.15 -14.87 27.56
N ASP A 82 -5.10 -14.07 27.38
CA ASP A 82 -4.69 -13.55 26.08
C ASP A 82 -4.42 -14.69 25.10
N GLY A 83 -3.66 -15.71 25.52
CA GLY A 83 -3.38 -16.89 24.70
C GLY A 83 -4.64 -17.68 24.33
N ALA A 84 -5.63 -17.74 25.22
CA ALA A 84 -6.91 -18.39 24.92
C ALA A 84 -7.71 -17.61 23.86
N ILE A 85 -7.82 -16.29 24.00
CA ILE A 85 -8.53 -15.42 23.04
C ILE A 85 -7.81 -15.43 21.69
N GLN A 86 -6.49 -15.28 21.71
CA GLN A 86 -5.67 -15.35 20.51
C GLN A 86 -5.85 -16.69 19.78
N GLY A 87 -5.86 -17.80 20.52
CA GLY A 87 -6.15 -19.13 19.97
C GLY A 87 -7.55 -19.24 19.35
N MET A 88 -8.57 -18.63 19.96
CA MET A 88 -9.92 -18.56 19.40
C MET A 88 -9.95 -17.78 18.08
N VAL A 89 -9.30 -16.61 18.02
CA VAL A 89 -9.24 -15.81 16.79
C VAL A 89 -8.45 -16.52 15.70
N GLN A 90 -7.30 -17.12 16.02
CA GLN A 90 -6.50 -17.90 15.06
C GLN A 90 -7.26 -19.12 14.51
N SER A 91 -8.19 -19.69 15.29
CA SER A 91 -9.01 -20.81 14.85
C SER A 91 -9.92 -20.49 13.66
N LEU A 92 -10.19 -19.21 13.40
CA LEU A 92 -10.93 -18.74 12.23
C LEU A 92 -10.17 -18.99 10.91
N ARG A 93 -8.84 -19.25 10.98
CA ARG A 93 -7.96 -19.42 9.81
C ARG A 93 -8.04 -18.26 8.82
N ASP A 94 -8.42 -17.09 9.32
CA ASP A 94 -8.42 -15.84 8.58
C ASP A 94 -7.15 -15.06 8.97
N PRO A 95 -6.18 -14.89 8.05
CA PRO A 95 -4.94 -14.17 8.34
C PRO A 95 -5.16 -12.69 8.65
N TYR A 96 -6.35 -12.15 8.38
CA TYR A 96 -6.69 -10.76 8.65
C TYR A 96 -7.34 -10.55 10.02
N SER A 97 -7.86 -11.60 10.66
CA SER A 97 -8.47 -11.54 11.98
C SER A 97 -7.41 -11.75 13.07
N VAL A 98 -7.30 -10.80 14.00
CA VAL A 98 -6.26 -10.83 15.05
C VAL A 98 -6.79 -10.31 16.39
N TYR A 99 -6.28 -10.89 17.47
CA TYR A 99 -6.37 -10.34 18.82
C TYR A 99 -5.08 -9.58 19.15
N LYS A 100 -5.23 -8.49 19.90
CA LYS A 100 -4.13 -7.74 20.50
C LYS A 100 -4.47 -7.51 21.97
N SER A 101 -3.56 -7.86 22.87
CA SER A 101 -3.68 -7.51 24.29
C SER A 101 -3.74 -5.99 24.47
N GLU A 102 -4.07 -5.52 25.67
CA GLU A 102 -4.10 -4.07 25.98
C GLU A 102 -2.81 -3.34 25.57
N GLU A 103 -1.64 -3.87 25.96
CA GLU A 103 -0.33 -3.29 25.61
C GLU A 103 -0.10 -3.31 24.09
N GLU A 104 -0.45 -4.42 23.43
CA GLU A 104 -0.31 -4.55 21.98
C GLU A 104 -1.30 -3.66 21.22
N ALA A 105 -2.49 -3.41 21.79
CA ALA A 105 -3.53 -2.56 21.22
C ALA A 105 -3.15 -1.09 21.37
N GLU A 106 -2.64 -0.66 22.52
CA GLU A 106 -2.09 0.68 22.74
C GLU A 106 -0.92 0.93 21.79
N LYS A 107 0.03 0.00 21.73
CA LYS A 107 1.14 0.09 20.78
C LYS A 107 0.65 0.11 19.34
N PHE A 108 -0.33 -0.72 18.97
CA PHE A 108 -0.88 -0.73 17.62
C PHE A 108 -1.54 0.60 17.28
N LYS A 109 -2.29 1.20 18.21
CA LYS A 109 -2.89 2.52 18.04
C LYS A 109 -1.82 3.60 17.86
N ASP A 110 -0.78 3.57 18.68
CA ASP A 110 0.36 4.50 18.59
C ASP A 110 1.13 4.31 17.28
N ASP A 111 1.36 3.07 16.86
CA ASP A 111 1.99 2.73 15.58
C ASP A 111 1.15 3.24 14.40
N LEU A 112 -0.18 3.08 14.45
CA LEU A 112 -1.09 3.62 13.44
C LEU A 112 -1.03 5.15 13.39
N GLN A 113 -1.14 5.81 14.53
CA GLN A 113 -1.08 7.27 14.61
C GLN A 113 0.29 7.79 14.16
N GLY A 114 1.38 7.16 14.61
CA GLY A 114 2.75 7.52 14.29
C GLY A 114 3.16 7.18 12.85
N ALA A 115 2.54 6.17 12.22
CA ALA A 115 2.86 5.79 10.84
C ALA A 115 2.54 6.90 9.83
N PHE A 116 1.56 7.75 10.12
CA PHE A 116 1.12 8.84 9.24
C PHE A 116 1.40 10.23 9.83
N THR A 117 1.94 10.28 11.04
CA THR A 117 2.26 11.53 11.72
C THR A 117 3.76 11.71 11.82
N GLY A 118 4.23 12.84 11.32
CA GLY A 118 5.64 13.16 11.31
C GLY A 118 5.85 14.63 11.04
N ILE A 119 7.03 14.93 10.49
CA ILE A 119 7.38 16.29 10.12
C ILE A 119 7.11 16.58 8.63
N GLY A 120 6.91 15.56 7.82
CA GLY A 120 6.66 15.68 6.37
C GLY A 120 7.89 16.15 5.59
N ALA A 121 8.93 15.32 5.61
CA ALA A 121 10.14 15.52 4.83
C ALA A 121 10.60 14.18 4.23
N GLU A 122 11.01 14.21 2.98
CA GLU A 122 11.70 13.14 2.30
C GLU A 122 13.16 13.16 2.75
N LEU A 123 13.66 11.98 3.13
CA LEU A 123 14.98 11.82 3.72
C LEU A 123 15.73 10.75 2.94
N ARG A 124 17.03 10.96 2.76
CA ARG A 124 17.96 9.96 2.24
C ARG A 124 19.16 9.81 3.15
N VAL A 125 19.91 8.74 2.95
CA VAL A 125 21.22 8.56 3.59
C VAL A 125 22.28 8.98 2.58
N GLU A 126 23.14 9.92 2.96
CA GLU A 126 24.27 10.37 2.15
C GLU A 126 25.52 10.37 3.03
N ASN A 127 26.54 9.58 2.67
CA ASN A 127 27.78 9.43 3.42
C ASN A 127 27.58 9.11 4.93
N GLY A 128 26.58 8.28 5.26
CA GLY A 128 26.26 7.88 6.64
C GLY A 128 25.53 8.94 7.47
N ALA A 129 25.14 10.05 6.86
CA ALA A 129 24.32 11.09 7.47
C ALA A 129 22.88 11.05 6.92
N ILE A 130 21.91 11.43 7.74
CA ILE A 130 20.52 11.61 7.32
C ILE A 130 20.40 13.00 6.70
N VAL A 131 20.00 13.06 5.43
CA VAL A 131 19.93 14.29 4.66
C VAL A 131 18.50 14.50 4.16
N VAL A 132 18.02 15.74 4.24
CA VAL A 132 16.75 16.13 3.64
C VAL A 132 16.90 16.11 2.13
N GLU A 133 16.09 15.30 1.48
CA GLU A 133 15.92 15.36 0.04
C GLU A 133 15.02 16.55 -0.32
N ALA A 134 13.79 16.55 0.20
CA ALA A 134 12.86 17.65 0.07
C ALA A 134 11.87 17.69 1.26
N PRO A 135 11.54 18.88 1.79
CA PRO A 135 10.33 19.04 2.60
C PRO A 135 9.09 18.80 1.74
N ILE A 136 8.09 18.11 2.29
CA ILE A 136 6.78 17.98 1.64
C ILE A 136 6.06 19.33 1.73
N ARG A 137 5.44 19.77 0.63
CA ARG A 137 4.74 21.06 0.55
C ARG A 137 3.62 21.14 1.59
N GLY A 138 3.50 22.27 2.29
CA GLY A 138 2.51 22.51 3.33
C GLY A 138 2.78 21.79 4.66
N SER A 139 3.83 20.96 4.74
CA SER A 139 4.13 20.16 5.92
C SER A 139 4.71 20.97 7.09
N PRO A 140 4.74 20.39 8.31
CA PRO A 140 5.47 20.99 9.43
C PRO A 140 6.94 21.30 9.13
N ALA A 141 7.62 20.47 8.33
CA ALA A 141 9.01 20.65 7.95
C ALA A 141 9.21 21.86 7.04
N GLU A 142 8.37 22.03 6.03
CA GLU A 142 8.41 23.22 5.17
C GLU A 142 8.12 24.49 5.99
N LYS A 143 7.08 24.46 6.83
CA LYS A 143 6.69 25.60 7.70
C LYS A 143 7.78 25.97 8.72
N ALA A 144 8.53 24.99 9.21
CA ALA A 144 9.67 25.20 10.11
C ALA A 144 10.95 25.66 9.39
N GLY A 145 10.91 25.76 8.06
CA GLY A 145 12.03 26.24 7.26
C GLY A 145 13.13 25.21 7.04
N LEU A 146 12.81 23.91 7.13
CA LEU A 146 13.70 22.84 6.69
C LEU A 146 13.93 22.96 5.18
N GLN A 147 15.13 22.68 4.69
CA GLN A 147 15.51 22.87 3.28
C GLN A 147 16.12 21.61 2.69
N PRO A 148 16.04 21.43 1.35
CA PRO A 148 16.82 20.41 0.66
C PRO A 148 18.30 20.49 1.04
N ARG A 149 18.92 19.31 1.21
CA ARG A 149 20.34 19.12 1.58
C ARG A 149 20.71 19.48 3.01
N ASP A 150 19.74 19.83 3.85
CA ASP A 150 19.96 19.91 5.30
C ASP A 150 20.39 18.55 5.86
N ILE A 151 21.42 18.54 6.70
CA ILE A 151 21.90 17.32 7.38
C ILE A 151 21.29 17.28 8.78
N LEU A 152 20.50 16.25 9.09
CA LEU A 152 19.90 16.07 10.40
C LEU A 152 20.93 15.45 11.35
N LEU A 153 21.39 16.24 12.33
CA LEU A 153 22.38 15.82 13.32
C LEU A 153 21.73 15.06 14.48
N SER A 154 20.62 15.58 15.01
CA SER A 154 19.89 14.95 16.12
C SER A 154 18.40 15.29 16.12
N ILE A 155 17.62 14.44 16.77
CA ILE A 155 16.20 14.65 17.06
C ILE A 155 15.98 14.49 18.57
N ASN A 156 15.36 15.47 19.21
CA ASN A 156 15.09 15.46 20.65
C ASN A 156 16.34 15.21 21.53
N GLY A 157 17.52 15.62 21.04
CA GLY A 157 18.81 15.41 21.71
C GLY A 157 19.49 14.08 21.38
N GLU A 158 18.83 13.17 20.67
CA GLU A 158 19.41 11.89 20.24
C GLU A 158 20.07 12.02 18.86
N SER A 159 21.33 11.60 18.77
CA SER A 159 22.08 11.61 17.51
C SER A 159 21.40 10.76 16.44
N LEU A 160 21.37 11.29 15.22
CA LEU A 160 20.91 10.59 14.01
C LEU A 160 22.09 10.05 13.17
N HIS A 161 23.33 10.36 13.55
CA HIS A 161 24.51 9.94 12.82
C HIS A 161 24.71 8.42 12.86
N GLY A 162 25.01 7.82 11.71
CA GLY A 162 25.27 6.38 11.59
C GLY A 162 24.01 5.50 11.67
N LEU A 163 22.82 6.09 11.86
CA LEU A 163 21.57 5.35 11.80
C LEU A 163 21.22 4.95 10.37
N LYS A 164 20.53 3.83 10.22
CA LYS A 164 19.83 3.53 8.97
C LYS A 164 18.67 4.48 8.79
N LEU A 165 18.27 4.73 7.53
CA LEU A 165 17.14 5.61 7.21
C LEU A 165 15.87 5.26 8.00
N SER A 166 15.54 3.96 8.07
CA SER A 166 14.36 3.47 8.80
C SER A 166 14.40 3.78 10.29
N GLU A 167 15.57 3.72 10.91
CA GLU A 167 15.75 4.00 12.34
C GLU A 167 15.60 5.50 12.61
N ALA A 168 16.19 6.33 11.75
CA ALA A 168 16.03 7.78 11.81
C ALA A 168 14.56 8.20 11.63
N VAL A 169 13.87 7.64 10.63
CA VAL A 169 12.44 7.89 10.38
C VAL A 169 11.60 7.49 11.59
N SER A 170 11.87 6.34 12.21
CA SER A 170 11.15 5.90 13.41
C SER A 170 11.30 6.86 14.59
N LYS A 171 12.46 7.51 14.75
CA LYS A 171 12.69 8.53 15.80
C LYS A 171 12.06 9.88 15.47
N ILE A 172 11.99 10.21 14.19
CA ILE A 172 11.42 11.47 13.69
C ILE A 172 9.89 11.44 13.75
N ARG A 173 9.27 10.29 13.47
CA ARG A 173 7.83 10.07 13.64
C ARG A 173 7.42 10.08 15.11
N GLY A 174 6.13 10.19 15.35
CA GLY A 174 5.55 10.22 16.70
C GLY A 174 4.13 10.77 16.68
N PRO A 175 3.44 10.81 17.83
CA PRO A 175 2.04 11.21 17.89
C PRO A 175 1.80 12.66 17.43
N LYS A 176 0.61 12.92 16.87
CA LYS A 176 0.17 14.25 16.45
C LYS A 176 0.21 15.26 17.59
N GLY A 177 0.64 16.49 17.28
CA GLY A 177 0.77 17.58 18.24
C GLY A 177 2.02 17.52 19.12
N THR A 178 2.77 16.41 19.10
CA THR A 178 4.04 16.33 19.84
C THR A 178 5.14 17.13 19.14
N LYS A 179 6.10 17.64 19.92
CA LYS A 179 7.22 18.42 19.40
C LYS A 179 8.38 17.51 18.99
N ALA A 180 9.01 17.87 17.88
CA ALA A 180 10.22 17.28 17.33
C ALA A 180 11.28 18.38 17.26
N LYS A 181 12.33 18.30 18.09
CA LYS A 181 13.43 19.27 18.11
C LYS A 181 14.58 18.74 17.27
N LEU A 182 14.69 19.24 16.03
CA LEU A 182 15.76 18.88 15.11
C LEU A 182 16.95 19.81 15.27
N LYS A 183 18.14 19.23 15.38
CA LYS A 183 19.39 19.96 15.17
C LYS A 183 19.88 19.68 13.75
N VAL A 184 20.07 20.72 12.96
CA VAL A 184 20.30 20.64 11.52
C VAL A 184 21.58 21.37 11.14
N GLN A 185 22.45 20.74 10.38
CA GLN A 185 23.58 21.40 9.72
C GLN A 185 23.17 21.81 8.31
N ARG A 186 23.16 23.11 8.04
CA ARG A 186 22.87 23.67 6.72
C ARG A 186 24.16 24.09 6.04
N SER A 187 24.23 23.87 4.73
CA SER A 187 25.35 24.37 3.94
C SER A 187 25.38 25.90 3.96
N GLY A 188 26.54 26.47 4.30
CA GLY A 188 26.71 27.93 4.40
C GLY A 188 26.45 28.52 5.78
N THR A 189 26.04 27.73 6.78
CA THR A 189 26.00 28.15 8.19
C THR A 189 27.16 27.55 8.97
N ALA A 190 27.84 28.37 9.80
CA ALA A 190 28.95 27.91 10.63
C ALA A 190 28.47 27.05 11.81
N GLU A 191 27.32 27.39 12.38
CA GLU A 191 26.72 26.68 13.52
C GLU A 191 25.46 25.91 13.10
N PRO A 192 25.16 24.76 13.74
CA PRO A 192 23.90 24.06 13.55
C PRO A 192 22.68 24.88 13.99
N LEU A 193 21.57 24.72 13.26
CA LEU A 193 20.28 25.33 13.53
C LEU A 193 19.43 24.40 14.39
N ASP A 194 18.68 24.94 15.35
CA ASP A 194 17.66 24.21 16.09
C ASP A 194 16.28 24.56 15.53
N LEU A 195 15.60 23.57 14.96
CA LEU A 195 14.24 23.68 14.44
C LEU A 195 13.29 22.92 15.36
N GLU A 196 12.22 23.57 15.80
CA GLU A 196 11.15 22.92 16.55
C GLU A 196 9.94 22.74 15.64
N LEU A 197 9.56 21.48 15.41
CA LEU A 197 8.46 21.09 14.55
C LEU A 197 7.37 20.47 15.41
N VAL A 198 6.12 20.79 15.13
CA VAL A 198 4.98 20.09 15.72
C VAL A 198 4.58 19.01 14.74
N ARG A 199 4.64 17.74 15.17
CA ARG A 199 4.26 16.62 14.33
C ARG A 199 2.79 16.75 13.96
N ASP A 200 2.49 16.57 12.69
CA ASP A 200 1.13 16.56 12.18
C ASP A 200 0.94 15.42 11.21
N ARG A 201 -0.32 15.13 10.88
CA ARG A 201 -0.64 14.22 9.79
C ARG A 201 -0.02 14.79 8.51
N ILE A 202 0.70 13.94 7.79
CA ILE A 202 1.30 14.32 6.52
C ILE A 202 0.34 13.89 5.42
N ASP A 203 -0.31 14.87 4.81
CA ASP A 203 -1.15 14.64 3.65
C ASP A 203 -0.22 14.32 2.47
N LEU A 204 -0.09 13.02 2.19
CA LEU A 204 0.61 12.56 1.00
C LEU A 204 -0.29 12.82 -0.20
N GLU A 205 0.27 13.48 -1.20
CA GLU A 205 -0.38 13.61 -2.50
C GLU A 205 -0.66 12.18 -3.01
N SER A 206 -1.95 11.85 -3.08
CA SER A 206 -2.42 10.51 -3.41
C SER A 206 -2.74 10.34 -4.89
N VAL A 207 -2.87 11.49 -5.58
CA VAL A 207 -3.27 11.60 -6.97
C VAL A 207 -2.21 12.42 -7.69
N HIS A 208 -1.65 11.87 -8.76
CA HIS A 208 -0.91 12.64 -9.75
C HIS A 208 -1.72 12.67 -11.04
N ALA A 209 -1.79 13.84 -11.68
CA ALA A 209 -2.59 14.02 -12.87
C ALA A 209 -1.82 14.71 -13.98
N GLY A 210 -2.24 14.47 -15.21
CA GLY A 210 -1.71 15.13 -16.39
C GLY A 210 -2.60 14.92 -17.59
N MET A 211 -2.34 15.65 -18.67
CA MET A 211 -3.09 15.54 -19.90
C MET A 211 -2.17 15.63 -21.11
N GLU A 212 -2.29 14.66 -22.00
CA GLU A 212 -1.57 14.61 -23.26
C GLU A 212 -2.10 15.66 -24.26
N PRO A 213 -1.27 16.13 -25.21
CA PRO A 213 -1.68 17.14 -26.19
C PRO A 213 -2.88 16.74 -27.07
N ASP A 214 -3.16 15.45 -27.21
CA ASP A 214 -4.29 14.92 -27.98
C ASP A 214 -5.62 14.88 -27.20
N GLY A 215 -5.58 15.18 -25.89
CA GLY A 215 -6.73 15.23 -24.98
C GLY A 215 -6.94 13.95 -24.16
N VAL A 216 -5.98 13.03 -24.13
CA VAL A 216 -6.00 11.89 -23.18
C VAL A 216 -5.51 12.38 -21.82
N GLY A 217 -6.40 12.43 -20.83
CA GLY A 217 -6.06 12.71 -19.44
C GLY A 217 -5.58 11.45 -18.73
N HIS A 218 -4.83 11.63 -17.65
CA HIS A 218 -4.45 10.53 -16.78
C HIS A 218 -4.47 10.91 -15.30
N LEU A 219 -4.85 9.93 -14.48
CA LEU A 219 -4.84 9.99 -13.02
C LEU A 219 -4.09 8.78 -12.49
N ILE A 220 -3.00 9.00 -11.77
CA ILE A 220 -2.30 7.97 -11.01
C ILE A 220 -2.77 8.08 -9.57
N ILE A 221 -3.46 7.07 -9.07
CA ILE A 221 -3.95 7.02 -7.69
C ILE A 221 -3.09 5.98 -6.95
N ASN A 222 -2.19 6.45 -6.10
CA ASN A 222 -1.25 5.59 -5.37
C ASN A 222 -1.89 4.95 -4.12
N GLN A 223 -2.91 5.59 -3.56
CA GLN A 223 -3.61 5.14 -2.36
C GLN A 223 -4.95 5.86 -2.21
N PHE A 224 -5.93 5.24 -1.53
CA PHE A 224 -7.21 5.89 -1.19
C PHE A 224 -7.18 6.42 0.25
N ASN A 225 -6.83 7.69 0.43
CA ASN A 225 -6.88 8.38 1.72
C ASN A 225 -8.11 9.32 1.80
N GLU A 226 -8.21 10.12 2.86
CA GLU A 226 -9.36 11.01 3.09
C GLU A 226 -9.52 12.10 2.02
N ASP A 227 -8.40 12.56 1.46
CA ASP A 227 -8.36 13.71 0.53
C ASP A 227 -8.39 13.27 -0.94
N THR A 228 -8.17 11.98 -1.23
CA THR A 228 -8.11 11.44 -2.60
C THR A 228 -9.33 11.81 -3.44
N ALA A 229 -10.54 11.72 -2.88
CA ALA A 229 -11.76 12.06 -3.63
C ALA A 229 -11.83 13.54 -4.04
N VAL A 230 -11.31 14.43 -3.19
CA VAL A 230 -11.22 15.88 -3.47
C VAL A 230 -10.15 16.15 -4.52
N GLN A 231 -8.96 15.54 -4.37
CA GLN A 231 -7.87 15.66 -5.34
C GLN A 231 -8.30 15.18 -6.73
N VAL A 232 -8.98 14.02 -6.83
CA VAL A 232 -9.55 13.55 -8.10
C VAL A 232 -10.54 14.55 -8.66
N ALA A 233 -11.44 15.12 -7.85
CA ALA A 233 -12.44 16.07 -8.33
C ALA A 233 -11.81 17.34 -8.92
N GLU A 234 -10.76 17.86 -8.27
CA GLU A 234 -10.03 19.05 -8.71
C GLU A 234 -9.31 18.81 -10.04
N GLU A 235 -8.57 17.70 -10.14
CA GLU A 235 -7.82 17.33 -11.34
C GLU A 235 -8.74 16.97 -12.51
N LEU A 236 -9.83 16.25 -12.23
CA LEU A 236 -10.83 15.90 -13.24
C LEU A 236 -11.48 17.15 -13.82
N HIS A 237 -11.88 18.10 -12.95
CA HIS A 237 -12.45 19.36 -13.39
C HIS A 237 -11.46 20.19 -14.24
N ALA A 238 -10.18 20.21 -13.86
CA ALA A 238 -9.14 20.89 -14.62
C ALA A 238 -8.94 20.27 -16.01
N MET A 239 -8.85 18.93 -16.11
CA MET A 239 -8.73 18.22 -17.38
C MET A 239 -9.98 18.39 -18.26
N GLU A 240 -11.19 18.29 -17.69
CA GLU A 240 -12.45 18.50 -18.41
C GLU A 240 -12.54 19.91 -19.00
N ALA A 241 -12.15 20.93 -18.22
CA ALA A 241 -12.03 22.30 -18.72
C ALA A 241 -10.97 22.45 -19.82
N GLY A 242 -9.93 21.61 -19.79
CA GLY A 242 -8.88 21.51 -20.80
C GLY A 242 -9.25 20.73 -22.06
N GLY A 243 -10.45 20.13 -22.13
CA GLY A 243 -10.93 19.39 -23.30
C GLY A 243 -10.63 17.89 -23.28
N LEU A 244 -10.66 17.28 -22.09
CA LEU A 244 -10.56 15.83 -21.87
C LEU A 244 -11.44 15.02 -22.85
N LYS A 245 -10.85 14.03 -23.51
CA LYS A 245 -11.51 13.15 -24.48
C LYS A 245 -11.56 11.68 -24.06
N ALA A 246 -10.57 11.23 -23.30
CA ALA A 246 -10.49 9.91 -22.67
C ALA A 246 -9.62 10.00 -21.42
N LEU A 247 -9.83 9.09 -20.47
CA LEU A 247 -9.14 9.08 -19.18
C LEU A 247 -8.45 7.73 -18.95
N VAL A 248 -7.15 7.77 -18.66
CA VAL A 248 -6.41 6.61 -18.14
C VAL A 248 -6.32 6.75 -16.61
N ILE A 249 -6.82 5.77 -15.87
CA ILE A 249 -6.70 5.72 -14.40
C ILE A 249 -5.70 4.63 -14.05
N ASP A 250 -4.60 4.99 -13.43
CA ASP A 250 -3.57 4.07 -12.98
C ASP A 250 -3.71 3.78 -11.49
N VAL A 251 -4.00 2.52 -11.17
CA VAL A 251 -4.04 2.00 -9.80
C VAL A 251 -3.06 0.84 -9.61
N ARG A 252 -2.03 0.74 -10.47
CA ARG A 252 -0.93 -0.20 -10.28
C ARG A 252 -0.20 0.12 -8.98
N ASP A 253 0.19 -0.92 -8.26
CA ASP A 253 0.87 -0.83 -6.96
C ASP A 253 0.11 -0.04 -5.87
N ASN A 254 -1.19 0.19 -6.08
CA ASN A 254 -2.09 0.77 -5.08
C ASN A 254 -2.69 -0.33 -4.18
N PRO A 255 -2.27 -0.43 -2.89
CA PRO A 255 -2.74 -1.47 -1.99
C PRO A 255 -4.17 -1.24 -1.46
N GLY A 256 -4.84 -0.19 -1.93
CA GLY A 256 -6.19 0.21 -1.57
C GLY A 256 -6.22 1.39 -0.59
N GLY A 257 -7.12 1.33 0.38
CA GLY A 257 -7.34 2.39 1.36
C GLY A 257 -8.80 2.47 1.81
N LEU A 258 -9.28 3.67 2.07
CA LEU A 258 -10.59 3.91 2.66
C LEU A 258 -11.72 3.55 1.68
N LEU A 259 -12.65 2.69 2.12
CA LEU A 259 -13.84 2.31 1.34
C LEU A 259 -14.67 3.54 0.93
N LYS A 260 -14.84 4.50 1.85
CA LYS A 260 -15.54 5.75 1.59
C LYS A 260 -14.90 6.54 0.44
N SER A 261 -13.57 6.69 0.50
CA SER A 261 -12.80 7.44 -0.50
C SER A 261 -12.95 6.84 -1.90
N VAL A 262 -12.85 5.51 -2.06
CA VAL A 262 -13.06 4.89 -3.37
C VAL A 262 -14.50 5.00 -3.87
N ILE A 263 -15.51 4.91 -2.99
CA ILE A 263 -16.91 5.12 -3.38
C ILE A 263 -17.12 6.55 -3.90
N GLU A 264 -16.53 7.54 -3.23
CA GLU A 264 -16.62 8.95 -3.64
C GLU A 264 -15.83 9.24 -4.93
N VAL A 265 -14.71 8.56 -5.18
CA VAL A 265 -14.00 8.62 -6.47
C VAL A 265 -14.84 7.99 -7.59
N ALA A 266 -15.39 6.79 -7.36
CA ALA A 266 -16.22 6.09 -8.34
C ALA A 266 -17.50 6.87 -8.67
N ASP A 267 -18.13 7.53 -7.69
CA ASP A 267 -19.30 8.39 -7.87
C ASP A 267 -19.07 9.51 -8.90
N GLN A 268 -17.85 10.04 -8.99
CA GLN A 268 -17.49 11.11 -9.92
C GLN A 268 -17.34 10.62 -11.37
N LEU A 269 -17.03 9.34 -11.56
CA LEU A 269 -16.66 8.73 -12.85
C LEU A 269 -17.79 7.92 -13.49
N MET A 270 -18.90 7.70 -12.77
CA MET A 270 -19.96 6.77 -13.14
C MET A 270 -21.30 7.45 -13.33
N GLU A 271 -22.19 6.88 -14.15
CA GLU A 271 -23.58 7.36 -14.22
C GLU A 271 -24.28 7.21 -12.87
N LYS A 272 -25.15 8.18 -12.56
CA LYS A 272 -25.99 8.13 -11.36
C LYS A 272 -26.82 6.83 -11.31
N ASN A 273 -26.95 6.28 -10.10
CA ASN A 273 -27.61 5.03 -9.73
C ASN A 273 -26.92 3.75 -10.22
N LYS A 274 -25.71 3.84 -10.80
CA LYS A 274 -24.95 2.62 -11.13
C LYS A 274 -24.31 2.02 -9.87
N PRO A 275 -24.33 0.69 -9.71
CA PRO A 275 -23.69 0.00 -8.59
C PRO A 275 -22.17 0.15 -8.63
N ILE A 276 -21.59 0.51 -7.49
CA ILE A 276 -20.13 0.62 -7.29
C ILE A 276 -19.62 -0.67 -6.64
N VAL A 277 -20.19 -1.03 -5.49
CA VAL A 277 -19.76 -2.20 -4.70
C VAL A 277 -20.93 -2.75 -3.90
N GLN A 278 -20.95 -4.05 -3.65
CA GLN A 278 -21.88 -4.66 -2.71
C GLN A 278 -21.15 -5.14 -1.47
N SER A 279 -21.74 -4.95 -0.28
CA SER A 279 -21.26 -5.50 0.99
C SER A 279 -22.21 -6.60 1.45
N GLU A 280 -21.69 -7.82 1.61
CA GLU A 280 -22.42 -9.00 2.09
C GLU A 280 -22.02 -9.30 3.55
N TYR A 281 -22.98 -9.13 4.47
CA TYR A 281 -22.81 -9.38 5.89
C TYR A 281 -23.13 -10.84 6.27
N ARG A 282 -22.75 -11.24 7.49
CA ARG A 282 -22.92 -12.61 7.99
C ARG A 282 -24.37 -13.12 7.97
N ASP A 283 -25.34 -12.23 8.16
CA ASP A 283 -26.76 -12.55 8.15
C ASP A 283 -27.36 -12.63 6.72
N GLY A 284 -26.53 -12.47 5.70
CA GLY A 284 -26.93 -12.44 4.30
C GLY A 284 -27.48 -11.08 3.85
N GLN A 285 -27.49 -10.05 4.70
CA GLN A 285 -27.83 -8.71 4.26
C GLN A 285 -26.83 -8.23 3.22
N LEU A 286 -27.37 -7.68 2.13
CA LEU A 286 -26.63 -7.05 1.06
C LEU A 286 -26.87 -5.53 1.12
N LYS A 287 -25.80 -4.77 1.26
CA LYS A 287 -25.80 -3.32 1.06
C LYS A 287 -25.16 -3.02 -0.28
N VAL A 288 -25.86 -2.31 -1.17
CA VAL A 288 -25.29 -1.86 -2.44
C VAL A 288 -25.01 -0.37 -2.36
N ASP A 289 -23.75 0.00 -2.51
CA ASP A 289 -23.34 1.39 -2.67
C ASP A 289 -23.40 1.74 -4.16
N VAL A 290 -24.10 2.84 -4.48
CA VAL A 290 -24.34 3.31 -5.86
C VAL A 290 -23.82 4.73 -6.04
N ALA A 291 -23.46 5.09 -7.27
CA ALA A 291 -23.15 6.47 -7.63
C ALA A 291 -24.39 7.35 -7.37
N SER A 292 -24.30 8.23 -6.39
CA SER A 292 -25.39 9.07 -5.90
C SER A 292 -25.47 10.41 -6.64
N ASN A 293 -24.34 11.05 -6.89
CA ASN A 293 -24.28 12.27 -7.69
C ASN A 293 -24.09 11.91 -9.16
N GLY A 294 -23.21 10.94 -9.44
CA GLY A 294 -22.79 10.55 -10.77
C GLY A 294 -21.93 11.61 -11.48
N ALA A 295 -21.31 11.22 -12.59
CA ALA A 295 -20.57 12.08 -13.50
C ALA A 295 -21.47 13.19 -14.05
N LYS A 296 -21.14 14.45 -13.76
CA LYS A 296 -22.05 15.59 -13.95
C LYS A 296 -22.23 16.01 -15.42
N ASN A 297 -21.19 15.94 -16.25
CA ASN A 297 -21.18 16.71 -17.51
C ASN A 297 -20.73 15.98 -18.79
N LYS A 298 -20.08 14.81 -18.74
CA LYS A 298 -19.82 13.93 -19.90
C LYS A 298 -19.19 12.62 -19.43
N LEU A 299 -19.56 11.51 -20.07
CA LEU A 299 -18.79 10.27 -19.99
C LEU A 299 -17.84 10.24 -21.18
N TYR A 300 -16.54 10.19 -20.91
CA TYR A 300 -15.50 9.86 -21.87
C TYR A 300 -15.06 8.41 -21.65
N PRO A 301 -14.43 7.76 -22.64
CA PRO A 301 -13.89 6.43 -22.46
C PRO A 301 -12.86 6.39 -21.33
N ILE A 302 -12.95 5.37 -20.48
CA ILE A 302 -12.03 5.14 -19.36
C ILE A 302 -11.23 3.87 -19.63
N VAL A 303 -9.92 3.96 -19.42
CA VAL A 303 -9.01 2.81 -19.37
C VAL A 303 -8.42 2.75 -17.97
N VAL A 304 -8.37 1.57 -17.36
CA VAL A 304 -7.82 1.38 -16.01
C VAL A 304 -6.60 0.48 -16.08
N LEU A 305 -5.47 0.96 -15.57
CA LEU A 305 -4.25 0.17 -15.41
C LEU A 305 -4.23 -0.53 -14.06
N VAL A 306 -3.99 -1.84 -14.08
CA VAL A 306 -3.98 -2.71 -12.90
C VAL A 306 -2.80 -3.68 -12.93
N ASN A 307 -2.33 -4.08 -11.76
CA ASN A 307 -1.33 -5.14 -11.60
C ASN A 307 -1.56 -5.93 -10.31
N GLU A 308 -0.66 -6.88 -10.00
CA GLU A 308 -0.73 -7.67 -8.76
C GLU A 308 -0.76 -6.80 -7.49
N GLY A 309 -0.17 -5.60 -7.53
CA GLY A 309 -0.16 -4.61 -6.47
C GLY A 309 -1.48 -3.87 -6.25
N SER A 310 -2.39 -3.87 -7.23
CA SER A 310 -3.73 -3.31 -7.09
C SER A 310 -4.57 -4.18 -6.14
N ALA A 311 -4.89 -3.67 -4.95
CA ALA A 311 -5.61 -4.43 -3.93
C ALA A 311 -6.78 -3.65 -3.30
N SER A 312 -7.77 -4.37 -2.79
CA SER A 312 -8.85 -3.83 -1.95
C SER A 312 -9.61 -2.68 -2.63
N ALA A 313 -9.48 -1.44 -2.15
CA ALA A 313 -10.15 -0.28 -2.74
C ALA A 313 -9.76 -0.06 -4.22
N ALA A 314 -8.52 -0.34 -4.63
CA ALA A 314 -8.12 -0.28 -6.04
C ALA A 314 -8.90 -1.30 -6.90
N GLU A 315 -9.15 -2.50 -6.36
CA GLU A 315 -9.95 -3.54 -7.02
C GLU A 315 -11.43 -3.15 -7.07
N ILE A 316 -11.95 -2.50 -6.03
CA ILE A 316 -13.31 -1.94 -6.03
C ILE A 316 -13.46 -0.91 -7.15
N LEU A 317 -12.52 0.04 -7.28
CA LEU A 317 -12.57 1.04 -8.34
C LEU A 317 -12.51 0.39 -9.72
N ALA A 318 -11.51 -0.48 -9.96
CA ALA A 318 -11.32 -1.15 -11.23
C ALA A 318 -12.56 -2.00 -11.61
N GLY A 319 -13.10 -2.74 -10.65
CA GLY A 319 -14.29 -3.56 -10.83
C GLY A 319 -15.56 -2.75 -11.09
N ALA A 320 -15.77 -1.67 -10.34
CA ALA A 320 -16.88 -0.75 -10.54
C ALA A 320 -16.84 -0.11 -11.93
N LEU A 321 -15.69 0.44 -12.32
CA LEU A 321 -15.54 1.08 -13.63
C LEU A 321 -15.68 0.09 -14.78
N LYS A 322 -15.13 -1.13 -14.65
CA LYS A 322 -15.29 -2.20 -15.63
C LYS A 322 -16.75 -2.55 -15.86
N GLN A 323 -17.49 -2.85 -14.78
CA GLN A 323 -18.84 -3.41 -14.89
C GLN A 323 -19.93 -2.35 -15.05
N SER A 324 -19.70 -1.15 -14.51
CA SER A 324 -20.73 -0.11 -14.40
C SER A 324 -20.44 1.17 -15.19
N ALA A 325 -19.20 1.36 -15.68
CA ALA A 325 -18.78 2.50 -16.50
C ALA A 325 -18.21 2.09 -17.88
N ASN A 326 -18.27 0.79 -18.24
CA ASN A 326 -17.69 0.23 -19.47
C ASN A 326 -16.19 0.56 -19.65
N ALA A 327 -15.44 0.70 -18.56
CA ALA A 327 -13.99 0.92 -18.64
C ALA A 327 -13.27 -0.34 -19.12
N THR A 328 -12.18 -0.17 -19.87
CA THR A 328 -11.29 -1.27 -20.27
C THR A 328 -10.17 -1.43 -19.26
N LEU A 329 -9.98 -2.62 -18.69
CA LEU A 329 -8.86 -2.91 -17.80
C LEU A 329 -7.67 -3.46 -18.59
N ILE A 330 -6.48 -2.93 -18.33
CA ILE A 330 -5.23 -3.34 -18.97
C ILE A 330 -4.17 -3.60 -17.91
N GLY A 331 -3.36 -4.64 -18.11
CA GLY A 331 -2.19 -4.93 -17.28
C GLY A 331 -2.16 -6.38 -16.82
N GLU A 332 -2.07 -6.60 -15.51
CA GLU A 332 -1.99 -7.94 -14.91
C GLU A 332 -3.10 -8.15 -13.87
N THR A 333 -3.37 -9.42 -13.52
CA THR A 333 -4.41 -9.76 -12.54
C THR A 333 -4.14 -9.07 -11.20
N THR A 334 -5.19 -8.52 -10.59
CA THR A 334 -5.11 -7.84 -9.28
C THR A 334 -4.87 -8.79 -8.10
N TYR A 335 -4.63 -8.24 -6.92
CA TYR A 335 -4.24 -9.00 -5.73
C TYR A 335 -5.26 -10.06 -5.25
N GLY A 336 -6.55 -9.72 -5.25
CA GLY A 336 -7.62 -10.59 -4.77
C GLY A 336 -8.01 -10.39 -3.31
N LYS A 337 -8.11 -9.16 -2.78
CA LYS A 337 -8.55 -8.95 -1.39
C LYS A 337 -10.03 -8.58 -1.33
N GLY A 338 -10.90 -9.58 -1.12
CA GLY A 338 -12.36 -9.45 -1.16
C GLY A 338 -13.08 -9.32 0.19
N THR A 339 -12.35 -8.98 1.27
CA THR A 339 -12.88 -8.96 2.64
C THR A 339 -12.60 -7.65 3.35
N VAL A 340 -13.47 -7.28 4.28
CA VAL A 340 -13.28 -6.08 5.11
C VAL A 340 -13.19 -6.44 6.59
N GLN A 341 -12.20 -5.83 7.23
CA GLN A 341 -11.92 -5.97 8.65
C GLN A 341 -12.50 -4.78 9.43
N VAL A 342 -13.03 -5.05 10.62
CA VAL A 342 -13.43 -4.05 11.61
C VAL A 342 -12.67 -4.32 12.90
N SER A 343 -12.19 -3.26 13.55
CA SER A 343 -11.62 -3.35 14.90
C SER A 343 -12.67 -3.03 15.94
N PHE A 344 -12.80 -3.95 16.89
CA PHE A 344 -13.59 -3.87 18.10
C PHE A 344 -12.62 -3.54 19.22
N ASN A 345 -12.72 -2.33 19.76
CA ASN A 345 -11.78 -1.79 20.73
C ASN A 345 -12.49 -1.65 22.06
N ASP A 346 -11.93 -2.24 23.11
CA ASP A 346 -12.53 -2.23 24.44
C ASP A 346 -13.93 -2.90 24.50
N ASP A 347 -14.37 -3.57 23.44
CA ASP A 347 -15.59 -4.40 23.42
C ASP A 347 -15.51 -5.58 24.41
N LEU A 348 -14.29 -5.98 24.81
CA LEU A 348 -14.05 -6.98 25.85
C LEU A 348 -13.96 -6.38 27.27
N GLY A 349 -13.97 -5.05 27.42
CA GLY A 349 -13.98 -4.32 28.69
C GLY A 349 -12.61 -4.19 29.39
N ASP A 350 -11.53 -4.49 28.69
CA ASP A 350 -10.14 -4.49 29.19
C ASP A 350 -9.17 -3.72 28.28
N ARG A 351 -9.68 -2.85 27.40
CA ARG A 351 -8.92 -2.08 26.40
C ARG A 351 -8.13 -2.91 25.38
N SER A 352 -8.34 -4.23 25.34
CA SER A 352 -7.83 -5.07 24.26
C SER A 352 -8.53 -4.77 22.93
N LEU A 353 -7.96 -5.28 21.83
CA LEU A 353 -8.47 -5.09 20.48
C LEU A 353 -8.69 -6.44 19.80
N VAL A 354 -9.88 -6.63 19.25
CA VAL A 354 -10.19 -7.73 18.33
C VAL A 354 -10.45 -7.13 16.95
N LYS A 355 -9.63 -7.48 15.96
CA LYS A 355 -9.88 -7.15 14.56
C LYS A 355 -10.47 -8.37 13.88
N LEU A 356 -11.65 -8.25 13.30
CA LEU A 356 -12.35 -9.36 12.65
C LEU A 356 -12.75 -9.01 11.22
N THR A 357 -12.69 -9.99 10.33
CA THR A 357 -13.37 -9.92 9.04
C THR A 357 -14.87 -10.07 9.25
N VAL A 358 -15.64 -9.02 8.94
CA VAL A 358 -17.07 -8.93 9.26
C VAL A 358 -18.00 -8.95 8.06
N TYR A 359 -17.50 -8.56 6.88
CA TYR A 359 -18.25 -8.65 5.63
C TYR A 359 -17.33 -8.89 4.44
N LYS A 360 -17.91 -9.45 3.38
CA LYS A 360 -17.30 -9.52 2.06
C LYS A 360 -17.70 -8.28 1.28
N TRP A 361 -16.83 -7.84 0.39
CA TRP A 361 -17.25 -6.94 -0.68
C TRP A 361 -17.29 -7.71 -2.00
N LEU A 362 -18.28 -7.41 -2.82
CA LEU A 362 -18.55 -8.03 -4.11
C LEU A 362 -18.51 -6.96 -5.20
N LEU A 363 -18.16 -7.38 -6.41
CA LEU A 363 -18.31 -6.57 -7.61
C LEU A 363 -19.79 -6.20 -7.85
N PRO A 364 -20.07 -5.19 -8.68
CA PRO A 364 -21.44 -4.81 -9.04
C PRO A 364 -22.37 -5.95 -9.44
N ASP A 365 -21.86 -7.01 -10.08
CA ASP A 365 -22.61 -8.21 -10.47
C ASP A 365 -22.75 -9.28 -9.38
N GLY A 366 -22.18 -9.05 -8.18
CA GLY A 366 -22.17 -9.99 -7.06
C GLY A 366 -20.97 -10.94 -7.04
N THR A 367 -20.01 -10.81 -7.96
CA THR A 367 -18.81 -11.65 -7.98
C THR A 367 -17.91 -11.36 -6.78
N TRP A 368 -17.51 -12.41 -6.06
CA TRP A 368 -16.51 -12.33 -4.99
C TRP A 368 -15.11 -12.68 -5.52
N ILE A 369 -14.20 -11.71 -5.49
CA ILE A 369 -12.85 -11.82 -6.10
C ILE A 369 -11.76 -12.30 -5.14
N ASN A 370 -12.11 -12.63 -3.90
CA ASN A 370 -11.13 -13.00 -2.87
C ASN A 370 -10.23 -14.16 -3.31
N GLU A 371 -8.92 -14.00 -3.12
CA GLU A 371 -7.84 -14.92 -3.53
C GLU A 371 -7.72 -15.14 -5.06
N LYS A 372 -8.49 -14.41 -5.87
CA LYS A 372 -8.51 -14.55 -7.34
C LYS A 372 -8.07 -13.29 -8.06
N GLY A 373 -8.47 -12.13 -7.54
CA GLY A 373 -8.30 -10.85 -8.22
C GLY A 373 -9.25 -10.67 -9.40
N ILE A 374 -9.08 -9.55 -10.09
CA ILE A 374 -9.78 -9.15 -11.31
C ILE A 374 -8.81 -9.37 -12.46
N VAL A 375 -9.21 -10.20 -13.43
CA VAL A 375 -8.46 -10.37 -14.67
C VAL A 375 -8.74 -9.17 -15.60
N PRO A 376 -7.70 -8.49 -16.11
CA PRO A 376 -7.89 -7.38 -17.04
C PRO A 376 -8.46 -7.85 -18.37
N ASP A 377 -9.08 -6.94 -19.12
CA ASP A 377 -9.62 -7.22 -20.46
C ASP A 377 -8.49 -7.42 -21.47
N GLU A 378 -7.37 -6.71 -21.28
CA GLU A 378 -6.14 -6.87 -22.03
C GLU A 378 -4.97 -7.19 -21.09
N VAL A 379 -4.44 -8.42 -21.18
CA VAL A 379 -3.30 -8.84 -20.36
C VAL A 379 -2.00 -8.35 -21.02
N VAL A 380 -1.32 -7.42 -20.35
CA VAL A 380 -0.05 -6.82 -20.79
C VAL A 380 0.97 -6.95 -19.65
N PRO A 381 1.90 -7.91 -19.71
CA PRO A 381 2.95 -8.02 -18.69
C PRO A 381 4.02 -6.94 -18.89
N GLN A 382 4.57 -6.44 -17.79
CA GLN A 382 5.79 -5.64 -17.87
C GLN A 382 7.01 -6.52 -18.23
N PRO A 383 8.07 -5.95 -18.81
CA PRO A 383 9.36 -6.62 -18.90
C PRO A 383 9.86 -7.07 -17.52
N ASP A 384 10.51 -8.24 -17.44
CA ASP A 384 10.99 -8.85 -16.18
C ASP A 384 11.85 -7.92 -15.31
N TYR A 385 12.51 -6.91 -15.90
CA TYR A 385 13.32 -5.95 -15.17
C TYR A 385 12.51 -4.95 -14.33
N PHE A 386 11.20 -4.78 -14.57
CA PHE A 386 10.30 -4.03 -13.68
C PHE A 386 10.13 -4.74 -12.33
N LEU A 387 10.34 -6.06 -12.28
CA LEU A 387 10.29 -6.88 -11.06
C LEU A 387 11.68 -7.13 -10.47
N ALA A 388 12.71 -6.45 -10.97
CA ALA A 388 14.07 -6.64 -10.50
C ALA A 388 14.18 -6.21 -9.03
N SER A 389 14.78 -7.09 -8.22
CA SER A 389 15.07 -6.80 -6.83
C SER A 389 16.45 -6.16 -6.67
N ARG A 390 16.73 -5.61 -5.48
CA ARG A 390 18.08 -5.17 -5.13
C ARG A 390 19.10 -6.30 -5.27
N LEU A 391 20.22 -6.02 -5.90
CA LEU A 391 21.38 -6.90 -5.96
C LEU A 391 22.08 -7.00 -4.59
N PRO A 392 22.72 -8.15 -4.31
CA PRO A 392 23.45 -8.36 -3.06
C PRO A 392 24.57 -7.35 -2.87
N ARG A 393 24.89 -7.06 -1.61
CA ARG A 393 25.96 -6.13 -1.19
C ARG A 393 27.03 -6.82 -0.35
N ASP A 394 26.70 -8.00 0.14
CA ASP A 394 27.48 -8.83 1.03
C ASP A 394 28.42 -9.80 0.29
N TYR A 395 28.25 -9.97 -1.02
CA TYR A 395 29.14 -10.76 -1.88
C TYR A 395 29.10 -10.28 -3.34
N ILE A 396 30.12 -10.69 -4.11
CA ILE A 396 30.33 -10.29 -5.51
C ILE A 396 29.74 -11.35 -6.45
N LEU A 397 28.98 -10.91 -7.46
CA LEU A 397 28.55 -11.78 -8.56
C LEU A 397 29.61 -11.79 -9.66
N LYS A 398 30.03 -12.98 -10.09
CA LYS A 398 31.12 -13.12 -11.08
C LYS A 398 30.91 -14.33 -11.98
N TYR A 399 31.72 -14.39 -13.04
CA TYR A 399 31.74 -15.50 -13.98
C TYR A 399 31.74 -16.88 -13.30
N ASP A 400 30.99 -17.80 -13.91
CA ASP A 400 30.84 -19.20 -13.49
C ASP A 400 30.09 -19.40 -12.15
N THR A 401 29.41 -18.36 -11.65
CA THR A 401 28.47 -18.50 -10.53
C THR A 401 27.04 -18.72 -11.02
N THR A 402 26.21 -19.34 -10.19
CA THR A 402 24.78 -19.56 -10.46
C THR A 402 23.92 -19.07 -9.32
N GLY A 403 22.73 -18.55 -9.62
CA GLY A 403 21.70 -18.33 -8.60
C GLY A 403 20.70 -17.25 -8.97
N GLU A 404 19.73 -17.04 -8.07
CA GLU A 404 18.68 -16.04 -8.25
C GLU A 404 19.23 -14.60 -8.38
N ALA A 405 20.31 -14.29 -7.67
CA ALA A 405 20.98 -12.99 -7.78
C ALA A 405 21.60 -12.77 -9.17
N VAL A 406 22.14 -13.82 -9.80
CA VAL A 406 22.67 -13.76 -11.17
C VAL A 406 21.54 -13.60 -12.17
N LYS A 407 20.43 -14.32 -11.98
CA LYS A 407 19.22 -14.16 -12.81
C LYS A 407 18.69 -12.72 -12.74
N ASN A 408 18.64 -12.17 -11.52
CA ASN A 408 18.24 -10.79 -11.30
C ASN A 408 19.21 -9.81 -11.99
N LEU A 409 20.52 -10.01 -11.88
CA LEU A 409 21.52 -9.22 -12.60
C LEU A 409 21.31 -9.24 -14.12
N GLN A 410 21.04 -10.41 -14.71
CA GLN A 410 20.77 -10.55 -16.14
C GLN A 410 19.53 -9.77 -16.58
N ASN A 411 18.46 -9.81 -15.78
CA ASN A 411 17.27 -9.01 -16.03
C ASN A 411 17.56 -7.51 -15.94
N ILE A 412 18.28 -7.07 -14.91
CA ILE A 412 18.68 -5.66 -14.77
C ILE A 412 19.53 -5.20 -15.96
N LEU A 413 20.51 -6.02 -16.37
CA LEU A 413 21.35 -5.78 -17.54
C LEU A 413 20.52 -5.57 -18.81
N ALA A 414 19.47 -6.36 -19.03
CA ALA A 414 18.54 -6.13 -20.13
C ALA A 414 17.79 -4.79 -20.01
N GLY A 415 17.33 -4.44 -18.80
CA GLY A 415 16.63 -3.18 -18.54
C GLY A 415 17.50 -1.92 -18.66
N VAL A 416 18.81 -2.03 -18.42
CA VAL A 416 19.78 -0.94 -18.61
C VAL A 416 20.37 -0.88 -20.03
N GLY A 417 19.88 -1.71 -20.96
CA GLY A 417 20.30 -1.68 -22.37
C GLY A 417 21.55 -2.52 -22.71
N PHE A 418 21.98 -3.38 -21.79
CA PHE A 418 23.12 -4.30 -21.97
C PHE A 418 22.68 -5.76 -21.78
N PRO A 419 21.75 -6.29 -22.58
CA PRO A 419 21.20 -7.62 -22.35
C PRO A 419 22.28 -8.71 -22.39
N ALA A 420 22.23 -9.63 -21.44
CA ALA A 420 23.00 -10.86 -21.48
C ALA A 420 22.44 -11.85 -22.52
N ASP A 421 23.18 -12.92 -22.79
CA ASP A 421 22.75 -14.03 -23.66
C ASP A 421 21.67 -14.92 -23.03
N ARG A 422 21.44 -14.79 -21.72
CA ARG A 422 20.56 -15.64 -20.91
C ARG A 422 20.00 -14.91 -19.71
N THR A 423 18.90 -15.45 -19.18
CA THR A 423 18.20 -15.02 -17.96
C THR A 423 17.90 -16.20 -17.02
N ASP A 424 18.69 -17.28 -17.14
CA ASP A 424 18.51 -18.54 -16.39
C ASP A 424 19.26 -18.54 -15.06
N GLY A 425 20.06 -17.51 -14.77
CA GLY A 425 20.84 -17.39 -13.54
C GLY A 425 22.20 -18.05 -13.58
N TYR A 426 22.73 -18.47 -14.74
CA TYR A 426 24.14 -18.83 -14.89
C TYR A 426 24.98 -17.65 -15.40
N PHE A 427 26.05 -17.29 -14.70
CA PHE A 427 26.90 -16.15 -15.05
C PHE A 427 27.88 -16.57 -16.16
N SER A 428 27.39 -16.50 -17.41
CA SER A 428 28.16 -16.83 -18.62
C SER A 428 29.25 -15.82 -18.94
N GLN A 429 30.12 -16.18 -19.89
CA GLN A 429 31.11 -15.26 -20.44
C GLN A 429 30.44 -14.05 -21.14
N ALA A 430 29.28 -14.26 -21.76
CA ALA A 430 28.51 -13.18 -22.36
C ALA A 430 27.83 -12.27 -21.31
N THR A 431 27.38 -12.82 -20.18
CA THR A 431 26.94 -12.01 -19.01
C THR A 431 28.09 -11.14 -18.50
N LYS A 432 29.30 -11.70 -18.42
CA LYS A 432 30.51 -10.94 -18.06
C LYS A 432 30.76 -9.79 -19.04
N THR A 433 30.75 -10.07 -20.34
CA THR A 433 30.98 -9.04 -21.37
C THR A 433 29.88 -7.97 -21.36
N ALA A 434 28.62 -8.32 -21.15
CA ALA A 434 27.54 -7.35 -20.98
C ALA A 434 27.81 -6.42 -19.78
N LEU A 435 28.25 -6.99 -18.66
CA LEU A 435 28.60 -6.21 -17.47
C LEU A 435 29.83 -5.32 -17.67
N GLU A 436 30.87 -5.82 -18.34
CA GLU A 436 32.05 -5.01 -18.71
C GLU A 436 31.67 -3.82 -19.59
N ASN A 437 30.76 -4.02 -20.54
CA ASN A 437 30.25 -2.95 -21.41
C ASN A 437 29.46 -1.90 -20.64
N PHE A 438 28.60 -2.34 -19.70
CA PHE A 438 27.89 -1.43 -18.79
C PHE A 438 28.86 -0.65 -17.90
N GLN A 439 29.82 -1.33 -17.25
CA GLN A 439 30.84 -0.67 -16.43
C GLN A 439 31.60 0.39 -17.22
N LYS A 440 31.94 0.08 -18.48
CA LYS A 440 32.60 1.03 -19.38
C LYS A 440 31.70 2.22 -19.75
N SER A 441 30.40 2.03 -20.00
CA SER A 441 29.49 3.15 -20.31
C SER A 441 29.29 4.07 -19.12
N GLU A 442 29.25 3.51 -17.92
CA GLU A 442 29.05 4.23 -16.67
C GLU A 442 30.36 4.73 -16.02
N SER A 443 31.48 4.63 -16.72
CA SER A 443 32.82 5.05 -16.24
C SER A 443 33.24 4.42 -14.91
N LEU A 444 32.83 3.17 -14.68
CA LEU A 444 33.25 2.34 -13.56
C LEU A 444 34.54 1.57 -13.87
N THR A 445 35.15 1.01 -12.84
CA THR A 445 36.24 0.04 -13.01
C THR A 445 35.72 -1.20 -13.75
N VAL A 446 36.31 -1.51 -14.91
CA VAL A 446 35.90 -2.64 -15.73
C VAL A 446 36.50 -3.94 -15.19
N THR A 447 35.72 -4.64 -14.36
CA THR A 447 36.10 -5.93 -13.74
C THR A 447 35.36 -7.11 -14.36
N GLY A 448 34.18 -6.88 -14.94
CA GLY A 448 33.24 -7.93 -15.32
C GLY A 448 32.62 -8.66 -14.12
N GLU A 449 32.72 -8.07 -12.93
CA GLU A 449 32.13 -8.55 -11.69
C GLU A 449 31.13 -7.51 -11.15
N ALA A 450 30.00 -7.95 -10.61
CA ALA A 450 29.04 -7.06 -9.98
C ALA A 450 29.39 -6.93 -8.49
N ASP A 451 30.30 -5.99 -8.20
CA ASP A 451 30.61 -5.52 -6.85
C ASP A 451 29.57 -4.48 -6.37
N GLU A 452 29.76 -3.94 -5.16
CA GLU A 452 28.83 -2.98 -4.58
C GLU A 452 28.63 -1.73 -5.46
N ALA A 453 29.72 -1.17 -6.01
CA ALA A 453 29.63 0.00 -6.87
C ALA A 453 28.85 -0.29 -8.16
N THR A 454 29.17 -1.41 -8.82
CA THR A 454 28.50 -1.83 -10.06
C THR A 454 27.02 -2.13 -9.81
N ALA A 455 26.71 -2.86 -8.74
CA ALA A 455 25.33 -3.18 -8.37
C ALA A 455 24.53 -1.92 -8.01
N GLN A 456 25.13 -0.91 -7.38
CA GLN A 456 24.44 0.34 -7.07
C GLN A 456 24.12 1.09 -8.35
N ARG A 457 25.11 1.22 -9.23
CA ARG A 457 24.93 1.94 -10.48
C ARG A 457 23.91 1.29 -11.41
N LEU A 458 23.91 -0.05 -11.50
CA LEU A 458 22.90 -0.81 -12.24
C LEU A 458 21.48 -0.51 -11.77
N GLU A 459 21.27 -0.48 -10.45
CA GLU A 459 19.97 -0.17 -9.85
C GLU A 459 19.55 1.28 -10.10
N GLU A 460 20.46 2.24 -10.00
CA GLU A 460 20.19 3.66 -10.31
C GLU A 460 19.77 3.88 -11.77
N VAL A 461 20.52 3.30 -12.71
CA VAL A 461 20.21 3.41 -14.14
C VAL A 461 18.90 2.69 -14.47
N LEU A 462 18.69 1.50 -13.91
CA LEU A 462 17.43 0.78 -14.09
C LEU A 462 16.24 1.58 -13.54
N TYR A 463 16.39 2.18 -12.37
CA TYR A 463 15.35 3.02 -11.78
C TYR A 463 14.99 4.17 -12.72
N SER A 464 15.97 4.89 -13.28
CA SER A 464 15.71 5.93 -14.28
C SER A 464 14.99 5.38 -15.53
N ASN A 465 15.38 4.20 -16.02
CA ASN A 465 14.77 3.61 -17.21
C ASN A 465 13.32 3.16 -16.97
N ILE A 466 13.00 2.64 -15.78
CA ILE A 466 11.64 2.22 -15.41
C ILE A 466 10.71 3.43 -15.27
N GLN A 467 11.23 4.58 -14.83
CA GLN A 467 10.47 5.84 -14.74
C GLN A 467 10.18 6.46 -16.11
N ASP A 468 10.89 6.05 -17.17
CA ASP A 468 10.61 6.51 -18.52
C ASP A 468 9.35 5.83 -19.05
N ALA A 469 8.30 6.61 -19.28
CA ALA A 469 7.03 6.18 -19.85
C ALA A 469 7.17 5.43 -21.18
N ALA A 470 8.25 5.65 -21.95
CA ALA A 470 8.51 4.91 -23.18
C ALA A 470 8.82 3.42 -22.94
N ASN A 471 9.32 3.07 -21.75
CA ASN A 471 9.65 1.69 -21.36
C ASN A 471 8.49 0.98 -20.65
N ASP A 472 7.46 1.72 -20.24
CA ASP A 472 6.26 1.18 -19.61
C ASP A 472 5.29 0.63 -20.66
N LYS A 473 5.31 -0.69 -20.87
CA LYS A 473 4.47 -1.35 -21.89
C LYS A 473 2.99 -1.24 -21.58
N GLN A 474 2.62 -1.31 -20.31
CA GLN A 474 1.23 -1.23 -19.88
C GLN A 474 0.68 0.18 -20.13
N TRP A 475 1.45 1.21 -19.75
CA TRP A 475 1.11 2.60 -20.05
C TRP A 475 0.96 2.87 -21.54
N GLN A 476 1.89 2.39 -22.38
CA GLN A 476 1.79 2.54 -23.83
C GLN A 476 0.54 1.83 -24.39
N ALA A 477 0.20 0.64 -23.89
CA ALA A 477 -1.02 -0.06 -24.27
C ALA A 477 -2.28 0.71 -23.86
N ALA A 478 -2.32 1.28 -22.65
CA ALA A 478 -3.42 2.11 -22.18
C ALA A 478 -3.60 3.39 -22.99
N LEU A 479 -2.52 4.11 -23.31
CA LEU A 479 -2.58 5.28 -24.18
C LEU A 479 -3.06 4.92 -25.58
N HIS A 480 -2.56 3.82 -26.15
CA HIS A 480 -3.03 3.32 -27.44
C HIS A 480 -4.52 3.04 -27.41
N ARG A 481 -5.00 2.30 -26.39
CA ARG A 481 -6.40 1.98 -26.21
C ARG A 481 -7.28 3.21 -26.02
N ALA A 482 -6.85 4.17 -25.21
CA ALA A 482 -7.57 5.43 -25.01
C ALA A 482 -7.73 6.19 -26.33
N ARG A 483 -6.67 6.25 -27.16
CA ARG A 483 -6.69 6.89 -28.48
C ARG A 483 -7.62 6.17 -29.47
N GLU A 484 -7.63 4.84 -29.47
CA GLU A 484 -8.58 4.05 -30.27
C GLU A 484 -10.02 4.37 -29.89
N LEU A 485 -10.32 4.46 -28.59
CA LEU A 485 -11.66 4.75 -28.09
C LEU A 485 -12.11 6.18 -28.42
N ILE A 486 -11.19 7.15 -28.43
CA ILE A 486 -11.47 8.50 -28.95
C ILE A 486 -11.85 8.43 -30.44
N GLY A 487 -11.07 7.69 -31.25
CA GLY A 487 -11.27 7.58 -32.69
C GLY A 487 -12.54 6.80 -33.07
N ALA A 488 -12.96 5.83 -32.26
CA ALA A 488 -14.20 5.06 -32.46
C ALA A 488 -15.47 5.81 -31.99
N GLY A 489 -15.31 6.88 -31.21
CA GLY A 489 -16.38 7.72 -30.68
C GLY A 489 -16.69 8.98 -31.50
N LEU A 490 -16.01 9.18 -32.64
CA LEU A 490 -16.33 10.16 -33.68
C LEU A 490 -17.00 9.46 -34.86
#